data_AF-A0A955CLB7-F1
#
_entry.id   AF-A0A955CLB7-F1
#
_cell.length_a   1.000
_cell.length_b   1.000
_cell.length_c   1.000
_cell.angle_alpha   90.00
_cell.angle_beta   90.00
_cell.angle_gamma   90.00
#
_symmetry.space_group_name_H-M   'P 1'
#
loop_
_entity.id
_entity.type
_entity.pdbx_description
1 polymer ?
#
loop_
_entity_poly.entity_id
_entity_poly.type
_entity_poly.pdbx_seq_one_letter_code
_entity_poly.pdbx_strand_id
1 'polypeptide(L)'
;MPPQTVNRYLQAQVNTPHHLWRFNHKCRVLPAGKVLRVESMAPAIVRWTSDKWQTIHETGSVDSRMGMHFADLETTELDAGTQISFTFFWPLANSWEGTDFQVRVA
;
A
#
# COMPACT_ATOMS: atom_id res chain seq x y z
N MET A 1 -36.63 -27.84 1.66
CA MET A 1 -35.53 -26.90 1.99
C MET A 1 -34.84 -26.54 0.68
N PRO A 2 -34.80 -25.28 0.23
CA PRO A 2 -34.25 -24.96 -1.09
C PRO A 2 -32.71 -24.93 -1.05
N PRO A 3 -32.01 -25.65 -1.96
CA PRO A 3 -30.56 -25.74 -1.97
C PRO A 3 -29.95 -24.61 -2.82
N GLN A 4 -29.90 -23.38 -2.31
CA GLN A 4 -29.31 -22.25 -3.05
C GLN A 4 -28.56 -21.28 -2.14
N THR A 5 -27.53 -21.74 -1.40
CA THR A 5 -26.78 -20.83 -0.51
C THR A 5 -25.26 -20.99 -0.53
N VAL A 6 -24.67 -21.92 -1.27
CA VAL A 6 -23.22 -22.21 -1.11
C VAL A 6 -22.31 -21.78 -2.26
N ASN A 7 -22.84 -21.34 -3.41
CA ASN A 7 -22.01 -21.09 -4.60
C ASN A 7 -22.00 -19.62 -5.04
N ARG A 8 -21.64 -18.71 -4.12
CA ARG A 8 -21.25 -17.33 -4.48
C ARG A 8 -20.06 -16.82 -3.66
N TYR A 9 -19.81 -17.38 -2.47
CA TYR A 9 -18.80 -16.84 -1.55
C TYR A 9 -17.37 -17.42 -1.70
N LEU A 10 -17.15 -18.43 -2.56
CA LEU A 10 -15.87 -19.14 -2.61
C LEU A 10 -14.95 -18.78 -3.79
N GLN A 11 -15.39 -17.94 -4.74
CA GLN A 11 -14.62 -17.70 -5.99
C GLN A 11 -14.53 -16.25 -6.44
N ALA A 12 -14.89 -15.28 -5.60
CA ALA A 12 -14.42 -13.92 -5.82
C ALA A 12 -13.04 -13.79 -5.16
N GLN A 13 -12.05 -14.50 -5.71
CA GLN A 13 -10.65 -14.13 -5.56
C GLN A 13 -10.54 -12.78 -6.30
N VAL A 14 -10.95 -11.71 -5.63
CA VAL A 14 -10.94 -10.36 -6.18
C VAL A 14 -9.49 -10.09 -6.51
N ASN A 15 -9.16 -10.17 -7.80
CA ASN A 15 -7.87 -9.77 -8.34
C ASN A 15 -7.78 -8.25 -8.21
N THR A 16 -7.69 -7.75 -6.97
CA THR A 16 -7.42 -6.34 -6.75
C THR A 16 -6.03 -6.08 -7.33
N PRO A 17 -5.88 -5.08 -8.22
CA PRO A 17 -4.55 -4.67 -8.68
C PRO A 17 -3.71 -4.13 -7.51
N HIS A 18 -4.36 -3.75 -6.43
CA HIS A 18 -3.74 -3.15 -5.25
C HIS A 18 -3.65 -4.14 -4.10
N HIS A 19 -2.55 -4.06 -3.37
CA HIS A 19 -2.33 -4.74 -2.10
C HIS A 19 -2.24 -3.70 -1.00
N LEU A 20 -2.96 -3.94 0.09
CA LEU A 20 -3.24 -2.91 1.07
C LEU A 20 -2.25 -2.91 2.23
N TRP A 21 -1.74 -1.72 2.56
CA TRP A 21 -0.95 -1.46 3.74
C TRP A 21 -1.60 -0.35 4.57
N ARG A 22 -1.76 -0.58 5.88
CA ARG A 22 -2.25 0.42 6.83
C ARG A 22 -1.41 0.37 8.11
N PHE A 23 -1.41 1.43 8.90
CA PHE A 23 -0.79 1.43 10.23
C PHE A 23 -1.29 0.29 11.15
N ASN A 24 -2.59 -0.02 11.07
CA ASN A 24 -3.20 -1.12 11.82
C ASN A 24 -3.04 -2.50 11.16
N HIS A 25 -2.62 -2.54 9.89
CA HIS A 25 -2.41 -3.76 9.13
C HIS A 25 -1.15 -3.62 8.26
N LYS A 26 -0.01 -3.81 8.92
CA LYS A 26 1.31 -3.68 8.32
C LYS A 26 1.65 -4.97 7.58
N CYS A 27 1.20 -5.06 6.33
CA CYS A 27 1.64 -6.15 5.48
C CYS A 27 3.18 -6.10 5.34
N ARG A 28 3.82 -7.26 5.30
CA ARG A 28 5.27 -7.40 5.13
C ARG A 28 5.66 -7.90 3.75
N VAL A 29 4.68 -8.41 3.00
CA VAL A 29 4.88 -9.09 1.72
C VAL A 29 3.90 -8.56 0.69
N LEU A 30 4.41 -8.08 -0.43
CA LEU A 30 3.64 -7.65 -1.60
C LEU A 30 3.77 -8.71 -2.69
N PRO A 31 2.69 -9.28 -3.24
CA PRO A 31 2.80 -10.13 -4.41
C PRO A 31 3.37 -9.35 -5.60
N ALA A 32 4.33 -9.92 -6.34
CA ALA A 32 4.84 -9.30 -7.56
C ALA A 32 3.73 -8.90 -8.55
N GLY A 33 3.92 -7.81 -9.27
CA GLY A 33 2.94 -7.28 -10.22
C GLY A 33 1.72 -6.60 -9.58
N LYS A 34 1.78 -6.24 -8.29
CA LYS A 34 0.73 -5.48 -7.59
C LYS A 34 1.23 -4.09 -7.18
N VAL A 35 0.29 -3.14 -7.14
CA VAL A 35 0.50 -1.80 -6.59
C VAL A 35 0.38 -1.88 -5.08
N LEU A 36 1.34 -1.32 -4.34
CA LEU A 36 1.22 -1.16 -2.90
C LEU A 36 0.37 0.09 -2.60
N ARG A 37 -0.86 -0.13 -2.14
CA ARG A 37 -1.73 0.95 -1.69
C ARG A 37 -1.53 1.18 -0.20
N VAL A 38 -0.97 2.33 0.13
CA VAL A 38 -0.73 2.77 1.50
C VAL A 38 -1.86 3.68 1.94
N GLU A 39 -2.53 3.37 3.04
CA GLU A 39 -3.65 4.18 3.55
C GLU A 39 -3.37 4.80 4.91
N SER A 40 -3.82 6.05 5.06
CA SER A 40 -3.68 6.89 6.24
C SER A 40 -4.99 7.62 6.55
N MET A 41 -5.18 8.00 7.81
CA MET A 41 -6.35 8.81 8.23
C MET A 41 -6.18 10.31 7.98
N ALA A 42 -4.97 10.74 7.61
CA ALA A 42 -4.62 12.12 7.32
C ALA A 42 -3.91 12.21 5.97
N PRO A 43 -3.94 13.38 5.30
CA PRO A 43 -3.13 13.62 4.11
C PRO A 43 -1.66 13.37 4.41
N ALA A 44 -1.00 12.62 3.55
CA ALA A 44 0.41 12.28 3.65
C ALA A 44 1.09 12.35 2.28
N ILE A 45 2.39 12.58 2.29
CA ILE A 45 3.26 12.31 1.14
C ILE A 45 4.08 11.09 1.52
N VAL A 46 3.90 9.99 0.78
CA VAL A 46 4.67 8.76 1.00
C VAL A 46 5.96 8.87 0.21
N ARG A 47 7.08 8.91 0.92
CA ARG A 47 8.40 8.76 0.30
C ARG A 47 8.80 7.31 0.30
N TRP A 48 9.19 6.79 -0.85
CA TRP A 48 9.53 5.39 -0.99
C TRP A 48 10.67 5.14 -1.97
N THR A 49 11.28 3.99 -1.83
CA THR A 49 12.43 3.53 -2.61
C THR A 49 12.34 2.01 -2.75
N SER A 50 12.83 1.48 -3.86
CA SER A 50 13.03 0.05 -4.09
C SER A 50 14.51 -0.34 -4.11
N ASP A 51 15.41 0.64 -4.05
CA ASP A 51 16.84 0.57 -4.32
C ASP A 51 17.68 1.11 -3.15
N LYS A 52 17.24 0.84 -1.91
CA LYS A 52 17.95 1.21 -0.66
C LYS A 52 18.23 2.71 -0.54
N TRP A 53 17.26 3.55 -0.88
CA TRP A 53 17.32 5.02 -0.82
C TRP A 53 18.30 5.65 -1.82
N GLN A 54 18.73 4.92 -2.87
CA GLN A 54 19.46 5.54 -3.97
C GLN A 54 18.55 6.43 -4.81
N THR A 55 17.32 5.99 -5.07
CA THR A 55 16.25 6.76 -5.71
C THR A 55 15.13 7.00 -4.71
N ILE A 56 14.61 8.23 -4.68
CA ILE A 56 13.49 8.62 -3.83
C ILE A 56 12.31 8.94 -4.74
N HIS A 57 11.24 8.18 -4.55
CA HIS A 57 9.94 8.45 -5.16
C HIS A 57 9.03 9.08 -4.11
N GLU A 58 8.23 10.06 -4.52
CA GLU A 58 7.26 10.72 -3.66
C GLU A 58 5.88 10.56 -4.25
N THR A 59 4.96 9.99 -3.47
CA THR A 59 3.57 9.79 -3.87
C THR A 59 2.66 10.50 -2.88
N GLY A 60 1.95 11.53 -3.35
CA GLY A 60 0.95 12.24 -2.54
C GLY A 60 -0.29 11.37 -2.33
N SER A 61 -0.82 11.37 -1.11
CA SER A 61 -2.06 10.69 -0.80
C SER A 61 -3.27 11.43 -1.40
N VAL A 62 -4.20 10.69 -1.97
CA VAL A 62 -5.48 11.19 -2.49
C VAL A 62 -6.56 10.96 -1.43
N ASP A 63 -7.41 11.95 -1.20
CA ASP A 63 -8.60 11.81 -0.35
C ASP A 63 -9.63 10.90 -1.02
N SER A 64 -10.07 9.86 -0.29
CA SER A 64 -11.14 8.96 -0.74
C SER A 64 -12.54 9.54 -0.57
N ARG A 65 -12.68 10.77 -0.04
CA ARG A 65 -13.95 11.45 0.33
C ARG A 65 -14.74 10.77 1.45
N MET A 66 -14.16 9.73 2.07
CA MET A 66 -14.72 9.01 3.22
C MET A 66 -13.85 9.17 4.48
N GLY A 67 -13.04 10.23 4.55
CA GLY A 67 -12.15 10.48 5.69
C GLY A 67 -10.94 9.54 5.75
N MET A 68 -10.60 8.91 4.62
CA MET A 68 -9.40 8.10 4.46
C MET A 68 -8.61 8.62 3.27
N HIS A 69 -7.30 8.64 3.39
CA HIS A 69 -6.37 8.99 2.33
C HIS A 69 -5.61 7.76 1.89
N PHE A 70 -5.31 7.67 0.60
CA PHE A 70 -4.54 6.56 0.04
C PHE A 70 -3.48 7.04 -0.95
N ALA A 71 -2.31 6.41 -0.93
CA ALA A 71 -1.24 6.60 -1.89
C ALA A 71 -0.96 5.28 -2.60
N ASP A 72 -0.99 5.30 -3.93
CA ASP A 72 -0.70 4.15 -4.77
C ASP A 72 0.75 4.20 -5.22
N LEU A 73 1.59 3.32 -4.68
CA LEU A 73 3.01 3.24 -5.02
C LEU A 73 3.14 2.33 -6.24
N GLU A 74 3.74 2.84 -7.32
CA GLU A 74 3.93 2.14 -8.60
C GLU A 74 4.97 1.02 -8.48
N THR A 75 4.59 -0.05 -7.80
CA THR A 75 5.44 -1.21 -7.48
C THR A 75 5.22 -2.40 -8.40
N THR A 76 4.42 -2.23 -9.46
CA THR A 76 4.06 -3.30 -10.39
C THR A 76 5.23 -3.82 -11.21
N GLU A 77 6.23 -2.97 -11.47
CA GLU A 77 7.41 -3.30 -12.26
C GLU A 77 8.59 -3.80 -11.40
N LEU A 78 8.39 -3.95 -10.09
CA LEU A 78 9.44 -4.42 -9.19
C LEU A 78 9.54 -5.95 -9.21
N ASP A 79 10.78 -6.44 -9.35
CA ASP A 79 11.08 -7.86 -9.31
C ASP A 79 10.81 -8.48 -7.93
N ALA A 80 10.48 -9.78 -7.92
CA ALA A 80 10.39 -10.57 -6.70
C ALA A 80 11.73 -10.51 -5.92
N GLY A 81 11.64 -10.39 -4.59
CA GLY A 81 12.78 -10.19 -3.70
C GLY A 81 13.14 -8.73 -3.45
N THR A 82 12.61 -7.79 -4.24
CA THR A 82 12.82 -6.35 -4.03
C THR A 82 12.28 -5.90 -2.68
N GLN A 83 13.05 -5.07 -1.97
CA GLN A 83 12.62 -4.50 -0.70
C GLN A 83 12.20 -3.05 -0.90
N ILE A 84 10.91 -2.81 -0.78
CA ILE A 84 10.31 -1.48 -0.80
C ILE A 84 10.46 -0.90 0.61
N SER A 85 11.14 0.22 0.74
CA SER A 85 11.22 0.99 1.99
C SER A 85 10.47 2.30 1.80
N PHE A 86 9.66 2.69 2.78
CA PHE A 86 8.89 3.92 2.70
C PHE A 86 8.63 4.55 4.05
N THR A 87 8.38 5.85 4.04
CA THR A 87 8.03 6.64 5.21
C THR A 87 7.00 7.70 4.86
N PHE A 88 6.39 8.31 5.87
CA PHE A 88 5.33 9.28 5.72
C PHE A 88 5.82 10.67 6.09
N PHE A 89 5.56 11.62 5.21
CA PHE A 89 5.61 13.03 5.53
C PHE A 89 4.18 13.55 5.72
N TRP A 90 3.94 14.18 6.85
CA TRP A 90 2.65 14.75 7.22
C TRP A 90 2.64 16.25 6.88
N PRO A 91 2.15 16.68 5.70
CA PRO A 91 2.21 18.07 5.27
C PRO A 91 1.48 19.03 6.22
N LEU A 92 0.41 18.59 6.89
CA LEU A 92 -0.32 19.41 7.86
C LEU A 92 0.49 19.68 9.14
N ALA A 93 1.28 18.71 9.57
CA ALA A 93 2.13 18.82 10.77
C ALA A 93 3.56 19.21 10.44
N ASN A 94 3.88 19.38 9.14
CA ASN A 94 5.22 19.63 8.60
C ASN A 94 6.31 18.76 9.24
N SER A 95 6.02 17.46 9.40
CA SER A 95 6.89 16.53 10.13
C SER A 95 6.92 15.15 9.47
N TRP A 96 8.00 14.42 9.74
CA TRP A 96 8.16 13.03 9.37
C TRP A 96 7.56 12.13 10.42
N GLU A 97 7.04 10.97 10.00
CA GLU A 97 6.59 9.92 10.92
C GLU A 97 7.74 9.36 11.79
N GLY A 98 8.99 9.59 11.38
CA GLY A 98 10.18 9.20 12.14
C GLY A 98 10.43 7.69 12.17
N THR A 99 9.65 6.92 11.41
CA THR A 99 9.82 5.48 11.24
C THR A 99 9.79 5.13 9.76
N ASP A 100 10.72 4.28 9.34
CA ASP A 100 10.71 3.67 8.02
C ASP A 100 10.00 2.31 8.08
N PHE A 101 9.09 2.09 7.14
CA PHE A 101 8.39 0.84 6.94
C PHE A 101 8.97 0.09 5.76
N GLN A 102 8.88 -1.24 5.81
CA GLN A 102 9.49 -2.11 4.80
C GLN A 102 8.51 -3.19 4.39
N VAL A 103 8.42 -3.41 3.07
CA VAL A 103 7.63 -4.46 2.44
C VAL A 103 8.51 -5.15 1.41
N ARG A 104 8.50 -6.48 1.39
CA ARG A 104 9.23 -7.27 0.41
C ARG A 104 8.30 -7.74 -0.69
N VAL A 105 8.73 -7.64 -1.94
CA VAL A 105 8.04 -8.26 -3.07
C VAL A 105 8.28 -9.78 -3.04
N ALA A 106 7.22 -10.58 -3.08
CA ALA A 106 7.28 -12.04 -3.15
C ALA A 106 7.23 -12.58 -4.57
#